data_AF-A0A7S3VWM4-F1
#
_entry.id   AF-A0A7S3VWM4-F1
#
_cell.length_a   1.000
_cell.length_b   1.000
_cell.length_c   1.000
_cell.angle_alpha   90.00
_cell.angle_beta   90.00
_cell.angle_gamma   90.00
#
_symmetry.space_group_name_H-M   'P 1'
#
loop_
_entity.id
_entity.type
_entity.pdbx_description
1 polymer ?
#
loop_
_entity_poly.entity_id
_entity_poly.type
_entity_poly.pdbx_seq_one_letter_code
_entity_poly.pdbx_strand_id
1 'polypeptide(L)'
;RNIIFAAESYGGHYMPAWTAAVMDYNIGAFDPIRLIGMAIGNGIVNETIQGSSFPEFARRQGLIPRNDTLSSEWGARELMKTHLGYEPNYYDYRLAEQDCCGCSSYNYQSFSAWHMREDVMSALNVCGASGAKAFGDCAAGCVVLPEFDKNDQFSYSGAIGRALERGIRVTFYYGMQDT
;
A
#
# COMPACT_ATOMS: atom_id res chain seq x y z
N ARG A 1 15.85 -21.23 7.21
CA ARG A 1 15.40 -20.10 8.08
C ARG A 1 13.90 -19.98 7.92
N ASN A 2 13.16 -19.54 8.94
CA ASN A 2 11.74 -19.23 8.76
C ASN A 2 11.62 -17.85 8.12
N ILE A 3 10.78 -17.72 7.11
CA ILE A 3 10.55 -16.48 6.37
C ILE A 3 9.12 -16.01 6.63
N ILE A 4 8.99 -14.70 6.84
CA ILE A 4 7.72 -14.00 6.91
C ILE A 4 7.77 -12.89 5.88
N PHE A 5 6.73 -12.77 5.08
CA PHE A 5 6.55 -11.63 4.20
C PHE A 5 5.73 -10.54 4.91
N ALA A 6 6.14 -9.29 4.79
CA ALA A 6 5.41 -8.17 5.38
C ALA A 6 5.43 -6.99 4.40
N ALA A 7 4.26 -6.38 4.19
CA ALA A 7 4.13 -5.20 3.34
C ALA A 7 2.87 -4.41 3.72
N GLU A 8 2.71 -3.24 3.11
CA GLU A 8 1.55 -2.37 3.28
C GLU A 8 0.95 -1.90 1.95
N SER A 9 -0.26 -1.32 2.01
CA SER A 9 -0.91 -0.69 0.86
C SER A 9 -1.02 -1.67 -0.32
N TYR A 10 -0.42 -1.36 -1.46
CA TYR A 10 -0.37 -2.22 -2.64
C TYR A 10 0.41 -3.55 -2.40
N GLY A 11 1.13 -3.65 -1.29
CA GLY A 11 1.60 -4.92 -0.73
C GLY A 11 0.49 -5.97 -0.55
N GLY A 12 -0.78 -5.56 -0.44
CA GLY A 12 -1.91 -6.49 -0.47
C GLY A 12 -2.07 -7.24 -1.81
N HIS A 13 -1.51 -6.76 -2.92
CA HIS A 13 -1.38 -7.50 -4.18
C HIS A 13 -0.09 -8.35 -4.19
N TYR A 14 1.04 -7.75 -3.80
CA TYR A 14 2.33 -8.43 -3.84
C TYR A 14 2.41 -9.64 -2.91
N MET A 15 1.98 -9.52 -1.65
CA MET A 15 2.16 -10.59 -0.66
C MET A 15 1.40 -11.87 -1.04
N PRO A 16 0.12 -11.82 -1.47
CA PRO A 16 -0.57 -13.03 -1.92
C PRO A 16 0.04 -13.64 -3.17
N ALA A 17 0.43 -12.81 -4.15
CA ALA A 17 1.05 -13.29 -5.39
C ALA A 17 2.41 -13.97 -5.13
N TRP A 18 3.28 -13.34 -4.34
CA TRP A 18 4.58 -13.90 -3.97
C TRP A 18 4.45 -15.14 -3.10
N THR A 19 3.47 -15.17 -2.19
CA THR A 19 3.20 -16.38 -1.39
C THR A 19 2.75 -17.53 -2.27
N ALA A 20 1.85 -17.30 -3.23
CA ALA A 20 1.44 -18.31 -4.19
C ALA A 20 2.64 -18.84 -4.99
N ALA A 21 3.47 -17.95 -5.52
CA ALA A 21 4.67 -18.33 -6.28
C ALA A 21 5.65 -19.18 -5.46
N VAL A 22 5.86 -18.84 -4.17
CA VAL A 22 6.70 -19.64 -3.26
C VAL A 22 6.09 -21.02 -3.00
N MET A 23 4.78 -21.10 -2.78
CA MET A 23 4.11 -22.39 -2.59
C MET A 23 4.23 -23.28 -3.83
N ASP A 24 4.05 -22.71 -5.02
CA ASP A 24 4.15 -23.43 -6.29
C ASP A 24 5.59 -23.92 -6.53
N TYR A 25 6.58 -23.06 -6.27
CA TYR A 25 8.00 -23.44 -6.32
C TYR A 25 8.31 -24.62 -5.39
N ASN A 26 7.81 -24.58 -4.14
CA ASN A 26 8.11 -25.60 -3.12
C ASN A 26 7.59 -27.00 -3.44
N ILE A 27 6.65 -27.18 -4.38
CA ILE A 27 6.08 -28.50 -4.72
C ILE A 27 7.16 -29.48 -5.23
N GLY A 28 8.20 -28.98 -5.90
CA GLY A 28 9.28 -29.79 -6.47
C GLY A 28 10.69 -29.29 -6.16
N ALA A 29 10.83 -28.33 -5.24
CA ALA A 29 12.11 -27.70 -4.96
C ALA A 29 13.06 -28.64 -4.19
N PHE A 30 14.33 -28.70 -4.63
CA PHE A 30 15.40 -29.33 -3.86
C PHE A 30 15.75 -28.51 -2.60
N ASP A 31 15.58 -27.19 -2.68
CA ASP A 31 15.75 -26.23 -1.60
C ASP A 31 14.41 -25.48 -1.45
N PRO A 32 13.52 -25.93 -0.54
CA PRO A 32 12.25 -25.26 -0.34
C PRO A 32 12.41 -24.01 0.52
N ILE A 33 11.72 -22.94 0.12
CA ILE A 33 11.63 -21.69 0.86
C ILE A 33 10.64 -21.89 2.01
N ARG A 34 11.14 -21.87 3.25
CA ARG A 34 10.31 -22.04 4.46
C ARG A 34 9.58 -20.74 4.83
N LEU A 35 8.62 -20.36 3.99
CA LEU A 35 7.64 -19.31 4.27
C LEU A 35 6.63 -19.82 5.32
N ILE A 36 6.47 -19.08 6.41
CA ILE A 36 5.60 -19.47 7.53
C ILE A 36 4.45 -18.48 7.78
N GLY A 37 4.51 -17.31 7.15
CA GLY A 37 3.45 -16.32 7.31
C GLY A 37 3.59 -15.12 6.39
N MET A 38 2.50 -14.35 6.32
CA MET A 38 2.44 -13.03 5.74
C MET A 38 1.73 -12.05 6.69
N ALA A 39 2.17 -10.80 6.70
CA ALA A 39 1.55 -9.70 7.41
C ALA A 39 1.26 -8.56 6.42
N ILE A 40 0.00 -8.10 6.36
CA ILE A 40 -0.44 -7.09 5.41
C ILE A 40 -1.06 -5.93 6.20
N GLY A 41 -0.40 -4.77 6.14
CA GLY A 41 -0.85 -3.52 6.75
C GLY A 41 -1.66 -2.69 5.78
N ASN A 42 -2.86 -2.24 6.15
CA ASN A 42 -3.65 -1.30 5.33
C ASN A 42 -3.74 -1.70 3.84
N GLY A 43 -3.81 -3.01 3.57
CA GLY A 43 -3.58 -3.54 2.24
C GLY A 43 -4.82 -3.48 1.35
N ILE A 44 -4.63 -3.10 0.08
CA ILE A 44 -5.62 -3.36 -0.98
C ILE A 44 -5.44 -4.81 -1.44
N VAL A 45 -6.47 -5.64 -1.25
CA VAL A 45 -6.44 -7.09 -1.57
C VAL A 45 -7.62 -7.47 -2.44
N ASN A 46 -8.77 -6.83 -2.22
CA ASN A 46 -9.99 -7.11 -2.95
C ASN A 46 -10.76 -5.81 -3.20
N GLU A 47 -10.57 -5.23 -4.38
CA GLU A 47 -11.23 -3.99 -4.78
C GLU A 47 -12.75 -4.10 -4.86
N THR A 48 -13.30 -5.29 -5.16
CA THR A 48 -14.76 -5.49 -5.19
C THR A 48 -15.38 -5.24 -3.82
N ILE A 49 -14.67 -5.57 -2.74
CA ILE A 49 -15.13 -5.34 -1.37
C ILE A 49 -14.69 -3.95 -0.88
N GLN A 50 -13.43 -3.59 -1.10
CA GLN A 50 -12.81 -2.40 -0.50
C GLN A 50 -13.18 -1.11 -1.24
N GLY A 51 -13.32 -1.13 -2.57
CA GLY A 51 -13.51 0.08 -3.38
C GLY A 51 -14.84 0.81 -3.18
N SER A 52 -15.78 0.22 -2.42
CA SER A 52 -17.05 0.87 -2.06
C SER A 52 -17.17 1.20 -0.56
N SER A 53 -16.13 0.92 0.22
CA SER A 53 -16.18 1.01 1.69
C SER A 53 -15.97 2.43 2.23
N PHE A 54 -15.25 3.29 1.50
CA PHE A 54 -14.86 4.62 1.97
C PHE A 54 -16.04 5.52 2.36
N PRO A 55 -17.13 5.66 1.57
CA PRO A 55 -18.26 6.51 1.96
C PRO A 55 -18.92 6.08 3.28
N GLU A 56 -19.01 4.77 3.52
CA GLU A 56 -19.54 4.25 4.78
C GLU A 56 -18.60 4.56 5.95
N PHE A 57 -17.30 4.33 5.77
CA PHE A 57 -16.29 4.68 6.75
C PHE A 57 -16.35 6.17 7.10
N ALA A 58 -16.39 7.05 6.09
CA ALA A 58 -16.45 8.50 6.27
C ALA A 58 -17.67 8.94 7.09
N ARG A 59 -18.85 8.35 6.84
CA ARG A 59 -20.05 8.61 7.67
C ARG A 59 -19.88 8.15 9.11
N ARG A 60 -19.35 6.94 9.31
CA ARG A 60 -19.17 6.35 10.66
C ARG A 60 -18.16 7.15 11.50
N GLN A 61 -17.10 7.65 10.87
CA GLN A 61 -16.10 8.49 11.52
C GLN A 61 -16.52 9.96 11.65
N GLY A 62 -17.65 10.36 11.07
CA GLY A 62 -18.11 11.76 11.10
C GLY A 62 -17.27 12.70 10.22
N LEU A 63 -16.62 12.15 9.20
CA LEU A 63 -15.84 12.89 8.20
C LEU A 63 -16.73 13.53 7.14
N ILE A 64 -17.93 12.97 6.97
CA ILE A 64 -19.05 13.54 6.20
C ILE A 64 -20.34 13.45 7.04
N PRO A 65 -21.40 14.21 6.70
CA PRO A 65 -22.69 14.13 7.38
C PRO A 65 -23.23 12.69 7.45
N ARG A 66 -23.69 12.26 8.63
CA ARG A 66 -24.16 10.88 8.86
C ARG A 66 -25.36 10.46 8.01
N ASN A 67 -26.16 11.43 7.56
CA ASN A 67 -27.36 11.24 6.74
C ASN A 67 -27.11 11.40 5.23
N ASP A 68 -25.86 11.61 4.82
CA ASP A 68 -25.50 11.65 3.41
C ASP A 68 -25.73 10.29 2.72
N THR A 69 -26.00 10.31 1.42
CA THR A 69 -26.35 9.13 0.61
C THR A 69 -25.32 8.79 -0.46
N LEU A 70 -24.15 9.45 -0.47
CA LEU A 70 -23.11 9.18 -1.46
C LEU A 70 -22.58 7.75 -1.32
N SER A 71 -22.40 7.12 -2.48
CA SER A 71 -21.84 5.78 -2.64
C SER A 71 -20.52 5.77 -3.41
N SER A 72 -20.16 6.88 -4.07
CA SER A 72 -18.88 6.99 -4.77
C SER A 72 -17.80 7.49 -3.82
N GLU A 73 -16.60 6.90 -3.91
CA GLU A 73 -15.44 7.34 -3.13
C GLU A 73 -15.09 8.79 -3.45
N TRP A 74 -14.99 9.13 -4.73
CA TRP A 74 -14.67 10.49 -5.17
C TRP A 74 -15.65 11.53 -4.61
N GLY A 75 -16.96 11.26 -4.70
CA GLY A 75 -17.97 12.16 -4.16
C GLY A 75 -17.86 12.32 -2.65
N ALA A 76 -17.61 11.23 -1.92
CA ALA A 76 -17.42 11.27 -0.47
C ALA A 76 -16.16 12.06 -0.09
N ARG A 77 -15.06 11.97 -0.85
CA ARG A 77 -13.83 12.75 -0.61
C ARG A 77 -14.08 14.24 -0.82
N GLU A 78 -14.77 14.64 -1.89
CA GLU A 78 -15.12 16.04 -2.12
C GLU A 78 -16.08 16.59 -1.04
N LEU A 79 -17.08 15.80 -0.62
CA LEU A 79 -17.95 16.18 0.49
C LEU A 79 -17.16 16.32 1.80
N MET A 80 -16.22 15.41 2.07
CA MET A 80 -15.36 15.45 3.25
C MET A 80 -14.56 16.74 3.32
N LYS A 81 -13.99 17.21 2.20
CA LYS A 81 -13.29 18.50 2.12
C LYS A 81 -14.19 19.66 2.54
N THR A 82 -15.39 19.73 1.99
CA THR A 82 -16.35 20.81 2.29
C THR A 82 -16.89 20.73 3.71
N HIS A 83 -17.08 19.52 4.26
CA HIS A 83 -17.60 19.30 5.60
C HIS A 83 -16.58 19.66 6.69
N LEU A 84 -15.32 19.29 6.48
CA LEU A 84 -14.23 19.51 7.44
C LEU A 84 -13.57 20.89 7.31
N GLY A 85 -13.69 21.53 6.14
CA GLY A 85 -13.10 22.85 5.87
C GLY A 85 -11.60 22.81 5.55
N TYR A 86 -11.04 21.62 5.30
CA TYR A 86 -9.68 21.41 4.81
C TYR A 86 -9.62 20.17 3.92
N GLU A 87 -8.57 20.03 3.12
CA GLU A 87 -8.30 18.79 2.38
C GLU A 87 -7.57 17.80 3.27
N PRO A 88 -8.19 16.65 3.64
CA PRO A 88 -7.56 15.71 4.55
C PRO A 88 -6.48 14.88 3.85
N ASN A 89 -5.46 14.53 4.62
CA ASN A 89 -4.39 13.64 4.20
C ASN A 89 -4.95 12.25 3.89
N TYR A 90 -4.55 11.70 2.74
CA TYR A 90 -5.06 10.42 2.22
C TYR A 90 -4.79 9.23 3.17
N TYR A 91 -3.68 9.27 3.91
CA TYR A 91 -3.25 8.19 4.81
C TYR A 91 -3.50 8.48 6.30
N ASP A 92 -3.97 9.68 6.66
CA ASP A 92 -4.41 10.04 8.01
C ASP A 92 -5.38 11.23 7.97
N TYR A 93 -6.69 10.96 8.02
CA TYR A 93 -7.70 12.01 7.88
C TYR A 93 -7.62 13.14 8.93
N ARG A 94 -6.89 12.93 10.04
CA ARG A 94 -6.75 13.94 11.11
C ARG A 94 -5.81 15.06 10.70
N LEU A 95 -5.00 14.85 9.67
CA LEU A 95 -4.01 15.80 9.17
C LEU A 95 -4.51 16.43 7.88
N ALA A 96 -4.04 17.65 7.61
CA ALA A 96 -4.23 18.26 6.30
C ALA A 96 -3.26 17.65 5.28
N GLU A 97 -3.71 17.54 4.04
CA GLU A 97 -2.89 17.13 2.90
C GLU A 97 -1.70 18.09 2.73
N GLN A 98 -0.54 17.52 2.37
CA GLN A 98 0.65 18.30 2.05
C GLN A 98 0.89 18.24 0.56
N ASP A 99 0.63 19.34 -0.12
CA ASP A 99 0.95 19.51 -1.55
C ASP A 99 2.31 20.19 -1.70
N CYS A 100 3.30 19.43 -2.16
CA CYS A 100 4.64 19.91 -2.43
C CYS A 100 5.41 18.98 -3.38
N CYS A 101 6.46 19.49 -4.03
CA CYS A 101 7.42 18.60 -4.71
C CYS A 101 8.07 17.65 -3.70
N GLY A 102 7.94 16.34 -3.93
CA GLY A 102 8.42 15.31 -3.02
C GLY A 102 7.47 15.02 -1.86
N CYS A 103 6.22 15.51 -1.93
CA CYS A 103 5.15 15.10 -1.03
C CYS A 103 4.35 13.93 -1.61
N SER A 104 3.91 13.03 -0.74
CA SER A 104 2.90 12.00 -1.02
C SER A 104 2.01 11.92 0.22
N SER A 105 1.18 12.96 0.39
CA SER A 105 0.45 13.34 1.61
C SER A 105 1.33 13.71 2.82
N TYR A 106 2.57 13.24 2.85
CA TYR A 106 3.63 13.66 3.78
C TYR A 106 4.83 14.20 3.02
N ASN A 107 5.61 15.08 3.66
CA ASN A 107 6.84 15.62 3.10
C ASN A 107 8.01 14.63 3.23
N TYR A 108 8.45 14.06 2.10
CA TYR A 108 9.58 13.14 2.01
C TYR A 108 10.90 13.81 1.63
N GLN A 109 11.00 15.14 1.57
CA GLN A 109 12.21 15.83 1.12
C GLN A 109 13.44 15.50 1.98
N SER A 110 13.29 15.39 3.30
CA SER A 110 14.41 15.01 4.18
C SER A 110 14.88 13.58 3.93
N PHE A 111 13.94 12.67 3.67
CA PHE A 111 14.22 11.27 3.36
C PHE A 111 14.93 11.14 2.00
N SER A 112 14.42 11.85 0.99
CA SER A 112 15.02 12.00 -0.33
C SER A 112 16.44 12.54 -0.25
N ALA A 113 16.63 13.69 0.41
CA ALA A 113 17.93 14.34 0.54
C ALA A 113 18.97 13.44 1.21
N TRP A 114 18.57 12.65 2.20
CA TRP A 114 19.47 11.69 2.84
C TRP A 114 19.84 10.54 1.90
N HIS A 115 18.89 9.93 1.20
CA HIS A 115 19.14 8.85 0.24
C HIS A 115 19.98 9.28 -0.96
N MET A 116 19.93 10.57 -1.31
CA MET A 116 20.67 11.14 -2.44
C MET A 116 22.11 11.57 -2.10
N ARG A 117 22.56 11.41 -0.84
CA ARG A 117 23.97 11.66 -0.52
C ARG A 117 24.87 10.62 -1.18
N GLU A 118 26.01 11.07 -1.70
CA GLU A 118 26.96 10.20 -2.39
C GLU A 118 27.45 9.05 -1.50
N ASP A 119 27.75 9.33 -0.23
CA ASP A 119 28.21 8.33 0.72
C ASP A 119 27.11 7.30 1.04
N VAL A 120 25.85 7.72 1.13
CA VAL A 120 24.70 6.83 1.32
C VAL A 120 24.47 5.96 0.08
N MET A 121 24.44 6.56 -1.12
CA MET A 121 24.28 5.80 -2.36
C MET A 121 25.40 4.78 -2.57
N SER A 122 26.65 5.17 -2.29
CA SER A 122 27.81 4.28 -2.36
C SER A 122 27.68 3.13 -1.36
N ALA A 123 27.33 3.42 -0.10
CA ALA A 123 27.13 2.40 0.93
C ALA A 123 26.00 1.41 0.59
N LEU A 124 24.95 1.87 -0.09
CA LEU A 124 23.84 1.05 -0.55
C LEU A 124 24.09 0.37 -1.92
N ASN A 125 25.28 0.56 -2.51
CA ASN A 125 25.64 0.08 -3.85
C ASN A 125 24.64 0.52 -4.94
N VAL A 126 24.11 1.73 -4.82
CA VAL A 126 23.20 2.32 -5.81
C VAL A 126 24.02 2.85 -6.98
N CYS A 127 23.81 2.26 -8.15
CA CYS A 127 24.56 2.58 -9.37
C CYS A 127 23.75 3.44 -10.34
N GLY A 128 24.44 4.25 -11.13
CA GLY A 128 23.86 5.02 -12.23
C GLY A 128 22.75 5.97 -11.77
N ALA A 129 21.65 6.01 -12.53
CA ALA A 129 20.53 6.92 -12.28
C ALA A 129 19.46 6.35 -11.32
N SER A 130 19.66 5.18 -10.73
CA SER A 130 18.62 4.49 -9.95
C SER A 130 18.23 5.26 -8.69
N GLY A 131 19.19 5.88 -8.00
CA GLY A 131 18.92 6.74 -6.84
C GLY A 131 18.05 7.93 -7.21
N ALA A 132 18.44 8.67 -8.26
CA ALA A 132 17.69 9.83 -8.74
C ALA A 132 16.27 9.46 -9.20
N LYS A 133 16.10 8.33 -9.91
CA LYS A 133 14.78 7.88 -10.38
C LYS A 133 13.82 7.41 -9.28
N ALA A 134 14.35 6.95 -8.14
CA ALA A 134 13.56 6.47 -7.02
C ALA A 134 13.34 7.55 -5.96
N PHE A 135 14.41 8.23 -5.54
CA PHE A 135 14.41 9.14 -4.40
C PHE A 135 14.72 10.59 -4.78
N GLY A 136 15.16 10.87 -6.00
CA GLY A 136 15.48 12.22 -6.44
C GLY A 136 14.24 13.06 -6.75
N ASP A 137 14.46 14.37 -6.91
CA ASP A 137 13.45 15.35 -7.34
C ASP A 137 12.15 15.27 -6.54
N CYS A 138 11.00 15.19 -7.23
CA CYS A 138 9.69 15.07 -6.61
C CYS A 138 9.21 13.62 -6.45
N ALA A 139 10.09 12.62 -6.64
CA ALA A 139 9.67 11.22 -6.65
C ALA A 139 9.17 10.73 -5.29
N ALA A 140 9.61 11.34 -4.18
CA ALA A 140 9.19 10.99 -2.81
C ALA A 140 9.41 9.50 -2.43
N GLY A 141 10.29 8.78 -3.14
CA GLY A 141 10.43 7.32 -2.98
C GLY A 141 9.38 6.51 -3.73
N CYS A 142 8.45 7.15 -4.43
CA CYS A 142 7.45 6.52 -5.28
C CYS A 142 8.01 6.26 -6.68
N VAL A 143 7.84 5.03 -7.15
CA VAL A 143 8.16 4.65 -8.52
C VAL A 143 6.85 4.57 -9.30
N VAL A 144 6.71 5.40 -10.33
CA VAL A 144 5.53 5.37 -11.20
C VAL A 144 5.62 4.14 -12.10
N LEU A 145 4.67 3.21 -11.92
CA LEU A 145 4.57 1.97 -12.68
C LEU A 145 3.25 1.94 -13.45
N PRO A 146 3.12 2.72 -14.55
CA PRO A 146 1.87 2.80 -15.28
C PRO A 146 1.57 1.44 -15.93
N GLU A 147 0.30 1.03 -15.87
CA GLU A 147 -0.22 -0.20 -16.49
C GLU A 147 0.35 -1.52 -15.93
N PHE A 148 1.09 -1.51 -14.81
CA PHE A 148 1.80 -2.69 -14.29
C PHE A 148 0.91 -3.93 -14.14
N ASP A 149 -0.33 -3.77 -13.66
CA ASP A 149 -1.29 -4.86 -13.44
C ASP A 149 -2.72 -4.51 -13.91
N LYS A 150 -2.90 -3.48 -14.74
CA LYS A 150 -4.22 -2.93 -15.09
C LYS A 150 -5.24 -3.96 -15.60
N ASN A 151 -4.77 -5.03 -16.23
CA ASN A 151 -5.61 -6.09 -16.78
C ASN A 151 -5.43 -7.44 -16.07
N ASP A 152 -4.78 -7.43 -14.90
CA ASP A 152 -4.56 -8.64 -14.13
C ASP A 152 -5.89 -9.28 -13.71
N GLN A 153 -5.89 -10.62 -13.72
CA GLN A 153 -7.02 -11.46 -13.33
C GLN A 153 -6.65 -12.35 -12.12
N PHE A 154 -5.49 -12.11 -11.50
CA PHE A 154 -5.04 -12.88 -10.36
C PHE A 154 -5.98 -12.69 -9.17
N SER A 155 -6.44 -13.79 -8.59
CA SER A 155 -7.25 -13.75 -7.39
C SER A 155 -6.35 -13.63 -6.15
N TYR A 156 -6.06 -12.39 -5.74
CA TYR A 156 -5.27 -12.10 -4.54
C TYR A 156 -5.91 -12.67 -3.27
N SER A 157 -7.21 -12.44 -3.08
CA SER A 157 -7.98 -13.04 -1.98
C SER A 157 -8.01 -14.58 -2.04
N GLY A 158 -8.11 -15.17 -3.23
CA GLY A 158 -8.02 -16.61 -3.43
C GLY A 158 -6.64 -17.18 -3.09
N ALA A 159 -5.56 -16.45 -3.42
CA ALA A 159 -4.21 -16.83 -3.05
C ALA A 159 -3.99 -16.82 -1.53
N ILE A 160 -4.58 -15.87 -0.81
CA ILE A 160 -4.61 -15.87 0.66
C ILE A 160 -5.36 -17.10 1.18
N GLY A 161 -6.50 -17.45 0.59
CA GLY A 161 -7.25 -18.67 0.93
C GLY A 161 -6.39 -19.93 0.81
N ARG A 162 -5.71 -20.11 -0.34
CA ARG A 162 -4.77 -21.23 -0.54
C ARG A 162 -3.62 -21.23 0.47
N ALA A 163 -3.10 -20.05 0.83
CA ALA A 163 -2.04 -19.94 1.82
C ALA A 163 -2.49 -20.42 3.21
N LEU A 164 -3.70 -20.02 3.64
CA LEU A 164 -4.30 -20.47 4.90
C LEU A 164 -4.50 -22.00 4.93
N GLU A 165 -5.00 -22.58 3.84
CA GLU A 165 -5.18 -24.04 3.69
C GLU A 165 -3.85 -24.82 3.81
N ARG A 166 -2.73 -24.18 3.45
CA ARG A 166 -1.37 -24.73 3.57
C ARG A 166 -0.69 -24.40 4.90
N GLY A 167 -1.41 -23.79 5.85
CA GLY A 167 -0.89 -23.48 7.18
C GLY A 167 0.02 -22.25 7.24
N ILE A 168 0.05 -21.43 6.17
CA ILE A 168 0.71 -20.12 6.21
C ILE A 168 -0.14 -19.18 7.07
N ARG A 169 0.49 -18.57 8.08
CA ARG A 169 -0.19 -17.64 8.98
C ARG A 169 -0.41 -16.30 8.28
N VAL A 170 -1.64 -15.81 8.27
CA VAL A 170 -1.97 -14.51 7.67
C VAL A 170 -2.37 -13.56 8.78
N THR A 171 -1.75 -12.39 8.82
CA THR A 171 -2.11 -11.29 9.72
C THR A 171 -2.48 -10.08 8.89
N PHE A 172 -3.67 -9.54 9.14
CA PHE A 172 -4.03 -8.20 8.68
C PHE A 172 -3.99 -7.23 9.85
N TYR A 173 -3.45 -6.04 9.61
CA TYR A 173 -3.50 -4.95 10.57
C TYR A 173 -3.86 -3.65 9.83
N TYR A 174 -4.66 -2.81 10.48
CA TYR A 174 -5.18 -1.60 9.86
C TYR A 174 -5.05 -0.44 10.85
N GLY A 175 -4.33 0.61 10.44
CA GLY A 175 -4.40 1.91 11.07
C GLY A 175 -5.79 2.49 10.86
N MET A 176 -6.51 2.78 11.95
CA MET A 176 -7.91 3.21 11.88
C MET A 176 -8.10 4.64 11.35
N GLN A 177 -7.01 5.34 11.08
CA GLN A 177 -7.01 6.71 10.56
C GLN A 177 -6.74 6.81 9.07
N ASP A 178 -6.37 5.70 8.43
CA ASP A 178 -6.20 5.60 6.97
C ASP A 178 -7.56 5.69 6.25
N THR A 179 -7.59 6.21 5.03
CA THR A 179 -8.84 6.51 4.30
C THR A 179 -8.98 5.88 2.92
#